data_AF-A0A6A7C5J6-F1
#
_entry.id   AF-A0A6A7C5J6-F1
#
_cell.length_a   1.000
_cell.length_b   1.000
_cell.length_c   1.000
_cell.angle_alpha   90.00
_cell.angle_beta   90.00
_cell.angle_gamma   90.00
#
_symmetry.space_group_name_H-M   'P 1'
#
loop_
_entity.id
_entity.type
_entity.pdbx_description
1 polymer ?
#
loop_
_entity_poly.entity_id
_entity_poly.type
_entity_poly.pdbx_seq_one_letter_code
_entity_poly.pdbx_strand_id
1 'polypeptide(L)'
;MLLDWIMPGNTARSNSPRFDGETLATAANVSPMRPDPASVLDTPQEAKHTDKQRQAEFTSRLTQRTWELATRDSNPATDLLVCLERNRDIGFRYTDVRRQLVITHGTEDKRVPLANVKWLVDQFNVCSYDMGSKPRCELRVLPGEGHGLMASAPIMGGVLTELAGY
;
A
#
# COMPACT_ATOMS: atom_id res chain seq x y z
N MET A 1 -9.22 -63.89 -26.14
CA MET A 1 -9.44 -63.04 -24.94
C MET A 1 -10.19 -61.81 -25.46
N LEU A 2 -11.53 -61.79 -25.53
CA LEU A 2 -12.52 -61.76 -24.43
C LEU A 2 -12.17 -60.63 -23.44
N LEU A 3 -12.99 -59.64 -23.12
CA LEU A 3 -14.35 -59.29 -23.55
C LEU A 3 -14.64 -57.81 -23.17
N ASP A 4 -15.53 -57.17 -23.91
CA ASP A 4 -16.24 -55.91 -23.60
C ASP A 4 -17.02 -55.95 -22.27
N TRP A 5 -17.18 -54.79 -21.60
CA TRP A 5 -18.41 -54.42 -20.85
C TRP A 5 -18.37 -52.91 -20.49
N ILE A 6 -19.09 -52.01 -21.18
CA ILE A 6 -20.51 -51.60 -21.01
C ILE A 6 -20.80 -50.92 -19.64
N MET A 7 -21.08 -49.60 -19.69
CA MET A 7 -21.91 -48.84 -18.72
C MET A 7 -23.39 -49.24 -18.92
N PRO A 8 -24.32 -49.27 -17.94
CA PRO A 8 -24.79 -48.09 -17.19
C PRO A 8 -25.47 -48.35 -15.81
N GLY A 9 -25.79 -47.26 -15.08
CA GLY A 9 -26.97 -47.04 -14.20
C GLY A 9 -27.27 -48.00 -13.02
N ASN A 10 -27.59 -47.46 -11.83
CA ASN A 10 -28.96 -47.47 -11.26
C ASN A 10 -29.01 -46.97 -9.80
N THR A 11 -29.86 -45.96 -9.57
CA THR A 11 -30.72 -45.68 -8.40
C THR A 11 -30.33 -46.13 -6.98
N ALA A 12 -30.28 -45.14 -6.08
CA ALA A 12 -30.92 -45.27 -4.77
C ALA A 12 -31.85 -44.06 -4.55
N ARG A 13 -33.13 -44.37 -4.34
CA ARG A 13 -34.27 -43.48 -4.17
C ARG A 13 -34.66 -43.44 -2.69
N SER A 14 -35.47 -42.44 -2.34
CA SER A 14 -36.25 -42.25 -1.11
C SER A 14 -35.45 -41.66 0.07
N ASN A 15 -35.95 -40.71 0.84
CA ASN A 15 -37.35 -40.48 1.20
C ASN A 15 -37.57 -39.00 1.59
N SER A 16 -38.60 -38.39 1.03
CA SER A 16 -39.08 -37.05 1.38
C SER A 16 -40.17 -37.14 2.45
N PRO A 17 -40.18 -36.30 3.50
CA PRO A 17 -41.37 -36.02 4.27
C PRO A 17 -42.10 -34.81 3.67
N ARG A 18 -43.34 -35.03 3.26
CA ARG A 18 -44.37 -33.99 3.18
C ARG A 18 -44.65 -33.50 4.60
N PHE A 19 -44.73 -32.18 4.79
CA PHE A 19 -45.54 -31.61 5.86
C PHE A 19 -46.38 -30.49 5.29
N ASP A 20 -47.66 -30.62 5.59
CA ASP A 20 -48.80 -29.92 5.03
C ASP A 20 -48.83 -28.46 5.46
N GLY A 21 -49.49 -27.64 4.63
CA GLY A 21 -49.72 -26.25 4.92
C GLY A 21 -50.66 -26.09 6.12
N GLU A 22 -50.26 -25.23 7.06
CA GLU A 22 -51.20 -24.53 7.92
C GLU A 22 -50.89 -23.03 7.94
N THR A 23 -51.96 -22.29 7.70
CA THR A 23 -52.06 -20.85 7.52
C THR A 23 -52.03 -20.13 8.87
N LEU A 24 -51.55 -18.88 8.87
CA LEU A 24 -51.53 -17.93 9.98
C LEU A 24 -52.77 -17.94 10.89
N ALA A 25 -52.54 -17.93 12.20
CA ALA A 25 -53.37 -17.22 13.19
C ALA A 25 -52.54 -16.78 14.43
N THR A 26 -52.21 -15.48 14.42
CA THR A 26 -52.10 -14.51 15.52
C THR A 26 -52.13 -14.99 16.99
N ALA A 27 -51.13 -14.59 17.77
CA ALA A 27 -51.34 -13.98 19.10
C ALA A 27 -50.08 -13.21 19.55
N ALA A 28 -50.20 -11.90 19.60
CA ALA A 28 -49.30 -10.99 20.30
C ALA A 28 -49.26 -11.33 21.80
N ASN A 29 -48.07 -11.29 22.42
CA ASN A 29 -47.79 -10.67 23.73
C ASN A 29 -46.42 -11.16 24.28
N VAL A 30 -45.32 -10.49 23.94
CA VAL A 30 -44.15 -10.42 24.82
C VAL A 30 -43.59 -8.99 24.70
N SER A 31 -43.79 -8.20 25.74
CA SER A 31 -43.30 -6.82 25.86
C SER A 31 -41.81 -6.69 25.53
N PRO A 32 -41.37 -5.56 24.96
CA PRO A 32 -39.94 -5.27 24.86
C PRO A 32 -39.41 -5.04 26.28
N MET A 33 -38.59 -5.96 26.75
CA MET A 33 -37.81 -5.80 27.98
C MET A 33 -36.98 -4.52 27.83
N ARG A 34 -37.33 -3.50 28.60
CA ARG A 34 -36.61 -2.22 28.69
C ARG A 34 -35.22 -2.53 29.25
N PRO A 35 -34.11 -2.10 28.62
CA PRO A 35 -32.80 -2.27 29.22
C PRO A 35 -32.71 -1.41 30.48
N ASP A 36 -32.35 -2.02 31.60
CA ASP A 36 -32.04 -1.31 32.84
C ASP A 36 -30.90 -0.30 32.61
N PRO A 37 -30.97 0.94 33.12
CA PRO A 37 -29.93 1.95 32.91
C PRO A 37 -28.62 1.64 33.65
N ALA A 38 -28.50 0.49 34.31
CA ALA A 38 -27.36 0.12 35.14
C ALA A 38 -26.29 -0.75 34.42
N SER A 39 -26.50 -1.13 33.14
CA SER A 39 -25.50 -1.88 32.37
C SER A 39 -24.75 -1.06 31.30
N VAL A 40 -25.04 0.25 31.17
CA VAL A 40 -24.27 1.16 30.30
C VAL A 40 -23.07 1.73 31.06
N LEU A 41 -22.24 0.84 31.58
CA LEU A 41 -20.90 1.13 32.10
C LEU A 41 -19.88 0.26 31.35
N ASP A 42 -20.04 0.14 30.03
CA ASP A 42 -18.95 -0.29 29.17
C ASP A 42 -18.07 0.95 28.96
N THR A 43 -16.90 0.93 29.59
CA THR A 43 -16.16 2.16 29.87
C THR A 43 -15.58 2.75 28.56
N PRO A 44 -15.59 4.08 28.37
CA PRO A 44 -14.90 4.71 27.24
C PRO A 44 -13.39 4.37 27.17
N GLN A 45 -12.83 3.83 28.24
CA GLN A 45 -11.44 3.36 28.31
C GLN A 45 -11.26 2.00 27.65
N GLU A 46 -12.20 1.06 27.82
CA GLU A 46 -12.19 -0.25 27.15
C GLU A 46 -12.41 -0.12 25.64
N ALA A 47 -13.33 0.73 25.21
CA ALA A 47 -13.53 1.06 23.79
C ALA A 47 -12.25 1.67 23.16
N LYS A 48 -11.58 2.60 23.86
CA LYS A 48 -10.31 3.17 23.39
C LYS A 48 -9.15 2.17 23.41
N HIS A 49 -9.14 1.24 24.37
CA HIS A 49 -8.10 0.22 24.47
C HIS A 49 -8.24 -0.80 23.34
N THR A 50 -9.46 -1.23 23.04
CA THR A 50 -9.76 -2.13 21.92
C THR A 50 -9.47 -1.48 20.56
N ASP A 51 -9.73 -0.18 20.40
CA ASP A 51 -9.35 0.58 19.19
C ASP A 51 -7.85 0.65 18.98
N LYS A 52 -7.09 0.93 20.04
CA LYS A 52 -5.62 0.95 19.99
C LYS A 52 -5.05 -0.42 19.62
N GLN A 53 -5.63 -1.49 20.17
CA GLN A 53 -5.23 -2.85 19.85
C GLN A 53 -5.50 -3.19 18.38
N ARG A 54 -6.67 -2.85 17.86
CA ARG A 54 -7.00 -2.99 16.42
C ARG A 54 -6.05 -2.19 15.53
N GLN A 55 -5.72 -0.96 15.93
CA GLN A 55 -4.78 -0.12 15.19
C GLN A 55 -3.36 -0.72 15.18
N ALA A 56 -2.91 -1.28 16.31
CA ALA A 56 -1.62 -1.94 16.41
C ALA A 56 -1.55 -3.20 15.52
N GLU A 57 -2.60 -4.03 15.53
CA GLU A 57 -2.71 -5.20 14.65
C GLU A 57 -2.72 -4.81 13.17
N PHE A 58 -3.50 -3.78 12.81
CA PHE A 58 -3.52 -3.27 11.44
C PHE A 58 -2.15 -2.77 11.00
N THR A 59 -1.48 -1.98 11.84
CA THR A 59 -0.15 -1.43 11.57
C THR A 59 0.88 -2.56 11.41
N SER A 60 0.83 -3.57 12.26
CA SER A 60 1.69 -4.76 12.17
C SER A 60 1.49 -5.50 10.84
N ARG A 61 0.23 -5.78 10.46
CA ARG A 61 -0.10 -6.44 9.19
C ARG A 61 0.34 -5.61 7.98
N LEU A 62 0.11 -4.30 8.01
CA LEU A 62 0.52 -3.40 6.93
C LEU A 62 2.05 -3.39 6.78
N THR A 63 2.78 -3.34 7.89
CA THR A 63 4.25 -3.36 7.91
C THR A 63 4.77 -4.66 7.32
N GLN A 64 4.21 -5.80 7.76
CA GLN A 64 4.59 -7.11 7.24
C GLN A 64 4.31 -7.24 5.74
N ARG A 65 3.13 -6.82 5.28
CA ARG A 65 2.78 -6.86 3.84
C ARG A 65 3.68 -5.96 3.00
N THR A 66 4.01 -4.78 3.51
CA THR A 66 4.95 -3.87 2.84
C THR A 66 6.32 -4.51 2.71
N TRP A 67 6.82 -5.14 3.77
CA TRP A 67 8.10 -5.84 3.76
C TRP A 67 8.08 -7.03 2.80
N GLU A 68 7.04 -7.86 2.83
CA GLU A 68 6.86 -8.99 1.91
C GLU A 68 6.87 -8.53 0.45
N LEU A 69 6.14 -7.46 0.12
CA LEU A 69 6.10 -6.92 -1.24
C LEU A 69 7.44 -6.29 -1.67
N ALA A 70 8.12 -5.58 -0.77
CA ALA A 70 9.42 -5.00 -1.05
C ALA A 70 10.51 -6.08 -1.26
N THR A 71 10.37 -7.24 -0.62
CA THR A 71 11.38 -8.29 -0.63
C THR A 71 11.08 -9.48 -1.55
N ARG A 72 9.83 -9.61 -2.04
CA ARG A 72 9.36 -10.76 -2.85
C ARG A 72 10.25 -11.10 -4.04
N ASP A 73 10.73 -10.08 -4.75
CA ASP A 73 11.58 -10.24 -5.94
C ASP A 73 13.00 -9.68 -5.70
N SER A 74 13.32 -9.33 -4.46
CA SER A 74 14.67 -8.90 -4.09
C SER A 74 15.54 -10.14 -3.88
N ASN A 75 16.63 -10.26 -4.65
CA ASN A 75 17.61 -11.31 -4.44
C ASN A 75 18.85 -10.71 -3.76
N PRO A 76 18.92 -10.71 -2.41
CA PRO A 76 20.02 -10.08 -1.71
C PRO A 76 21.37 -10.72 -2.06
N ALA A 77 21.40 -12.00 -2.41
CA ALA A 77 22.64 -12.66 -2.85
C ALA A 77 23.07 -12.20 -4.24
N THR A 78 22.13 -11.94 -5.16
CA THR A 78 22.44 -11.35 -6.48
C THR A 78 22.82 -9.89 -6.34
N ASP A 79 22.15 -9.12 -5.46
CA ASP A 79 22.51 -7.74 -5.19
C ASP A 79 23.92 -7.64 -4.58
N LEU A 80 24.25 -8.56 -3.66
CA LEU A 80 25.59 -8.67 -3.09
C LEU A 80 26.63 -9.17 -4.10
N LEU A 81 26.33 -10.15 -4.95
CA LEU A 81 27.24 -10.55 -6.05
C LEU A 81 27.45 -9.40 -7.04
N VAL A 82 26.40 -8.69 -7.42
CA VAL A 82 26.48 -7.50 -8.27
C VAL A 82 27.37 -6.41 -7.64
N CYS A 83 27.33 -6.26 -6.31
CA CYS A 83 28.14 -5.30 -5.57
C CYS A 83 29.58 -5.77 -5.31
N LEU A 84 29.83 -7.08 -5.20
CA LEU A 84 31.14 -7.65 -4.80
C LEU A 84 31.95 -8.21 -5.97
N GLU A 85 31.31 -8.72 -7.02
CA GLU A 85 31.95 -9.32 -8.20
C GLU A 85 32.31 -8.25 -9.25
N ARG A 86 31.68 -7.08 -9.20
CA ARG A 86 32.12 -5.93 -9.98
C ARG A 86 33.26 -5.24 -9.27
N ASN A 87 34.46 -5.29 -9.86
CA ASN A 87 35.52 -4.31 -9.62
C ASN A 87 35.10 -2.94 -10.20
N ARG A 88 34.00 -2.39 -9.69
CA ARG A 88 33.52 -1.04 -9.93
C ARG A 88 33.46 -0.37 -8.58
N ASP A 89 33.78 0.93 -8.53
CA ASP A 89 33.62 1.72 -7.32
C ASP A 89 32.21 1.48 -6.75
N ILE A 90 32.13 0.94 -5.53
CA ILE A 90 30.84 0.71 -4.86
C ILE A 90 30.23 2.09 -4.61
N GLY A 91 29.16 2.39 -5.34
CA GLY A 91 28.49 3.66 -5.27
C GLY A 91 27.72 3.95 -6.55
N PHE A 92 26.84 4.94 -6.48
CA PHE A 92 26.24 5.57 -7.66
C PHE A 92 26.91 6.92 -7.83
N ARG A 93 27.32 7.24 -9.05
CA ARG A 93 27.71 8.60 -9.42
C ARG A 93 26.48 9.32 -9.94
N TYR A 94 26.44 10.64 -9.83
CA TYR A 94 25.38 11.44 -10.48
C TYR A 94 25.33 11.22 -12.00
N THR A 95 26.46 10.81 -12.61
CA THR A 95 26.57 10.40 -14.02
C THR A 95 25.80 9.13 -14.36
N ASP A 96 25.53 8.26 -13.38
CA ASP A 96 24.94 6.95 -13.62
C ASP A 96 23.42 7.01 -13.76
N VAL A 97 22.81 8.11 -13.28
CA VAL A 97 21.38 8.36 -13.43
C VAL A 97 21.10 8.87 -14.84
N ARG A 98 20.67 7.96 -15.71
CA ARG A 98 20.35 8.26 -17.12
C ARG A 98 18.91 8.70 -17.37
N ARG A 99 18.04 8.61 -16.35
CA ARG A 99 16.63 8.98 -16.45
C ARG A 99 16.44 10.47 -16.17
N GLN A 100 15.36 11.02 -16.72
CA GLN A 100 14.90 12.37 -16.40
C GLN A 100 14.49 12.43 -14.93
N LEU A 101 14.90 13.48 -14.22
CA LEU A 101 14.61 13.71 -12.82
C LEU A 101 13.82 15.00 -12.63
N VAL A 102 12.87 14.96 -11.71
CA VAL A 102 12.16 16.14 -11.18
C VAL A 102 12.34 16.12 -9.67
N ILE A 103 12.98 17.16 -9.14
CA ILE A 103 13.20 17.33 -7.70
C ILE A 103 12.22 18.39 -7.20
N THR A 104 11.31 18.00 -6.33
CA THR A 104 10.38 18.93 -5.66
C THR A 104 10.91 19.25 -4.27
N HIS A 105 11.07 20.53 -3.96
CA HIS A 105 11.65 20.99 -2.70
C HIS A 105 10.87 22.17 -2.12
N GLY A 106 10.63 22.14 -0.81
CA GLY A 106 9.96 23.21 -0.09
C GLY A 106 10.94 24.31 0.37
N THR A 107 10.56 25.58 0.23
CA THR A 107 11.43 26.71 0.61
C THR A 107 11.74 26.78 2.10
N GLU A 108 10.90 26.19 2.95
CA GLU A 108 11.00 26.23 4.41
C GLU A 108 11.59 24.93 5.00
N ASP A 109 12.21 24.07 4.17
CA ASP A 109 12.93 22.91 4.68
C ASP A 109 14.19 23.33 5.46
N LYS A 110 14.09 23.28 6.79
CA LYS A 110 15.19 23.59 7.71
C LYS A 110 16.26 22.48 7.79
N ARG A 111 15.96 21.27 7.31
CA ARG A 111 16.91 20.14 7.34
C ARG A 111 17.83 20.13 6.12
N VAL A 112 17.29 20.49 4.96
CA VAL A 112 18.05 20.52 3.71
C VAL A 112 17.96 21.92 3.09
N PRO A 113 19.03 22.72 3.15
CA PRO A 113 19.03 24.05 2.55
C PRO A 113 18.84 24.00 1.02
N LEU A 114 18.06 24.94 0.48
CA LEU A 114 17.81 25.08 -0.95
C LEU A 114 19.09 25.17 -1.79
N ALA A 115 20.16 25.77 -1.25
CA ALA A 115 21.45 25.88 -1.92
C ALA A 115 22.06 24.50 -2.26
N ASN A 116 21.92 23.52 -1.36
CA ASN A 116 22.43 22.17 -1.57
C ASN A 116 21.64 21.44 -2.65
N VAL A 117 20.33 21.67 -2.70
CA VAL A 117 19.45 21.08 -3.72
C VAL A 117 19.76 21.66 -5.10
N LYS A 118 20.00 22.98 -5.19
CA LYS A 118 20.44 23.61 -6.44
C LYS A 118 21.77 23.04 -6.92
N TRP A 119 22.75 22.92 -6.02
CA TRP A 119 24.03 22.31 -6.35
C TRP A 119 23.87 20.88 -6.87
N LEU A 120 23.00 20.08 -6.25
CA LEU A 120 22.72 18.71 -6.68
C LEU A 120 22.15 18.65 -8.11
N VAL A 121 21.19 19.53 -8.41
CA VAL A 121 20.59 19.67 -9.74
C VAL A 121 21.65 20.03 -10.79
N ASP A 122 22.55 20.95 -10.44
CA ASP A 122 23.67 21.32 -11.30
C ASP A 122 24.60 20.12 -11.54
N GLN A 123 24.90 19.29 -10.55
CA GLN A 123 25.69 18.07 -10.76
C GLN A 123 25.03 17.10 -11.76
N PHE A 124 23.72 16.91 -11.66
CA PHE A 124 23.00 16.07 -12.62
C PHE A 124 23.00 16.65 -14.05
N ASN A 125 22.95 17.98 -14.17
CA ASN A 125 22.92 18.66 -15.47
C ASN A 125 24.31 18.81 -16.11
N VAL A 126 25.36 19.04 -15.32
CA VAL A 126 26.76 19.14 -15.79
C VAL A 126 27.24 17.84 -16.42
N CYS A 127 26.83 16.70 -15.86
CA CYS A 127 27.20 15.40 -16.38
C CYS A 127 26.44 14.99 -17.65
N SER A 128 25.60 15.86 -18.21
CA SER A 128 24.75 15.59 -19.38
C SER A 128 25.45 15.98 -20.68
N TYR A 129 26.52 15.28 -21.01
CA TYR A 129 27.29 15.58 -22.23
C TYR A 129 26.74 14.91 -23.50
N ASP A 130 25.82 13.94 -23.37
CA ASP A 130 25.54 12.97 -24.47
C ASP A 130 24.08 12.94 -25.00
N MET A 131 23.18 13.82 -24.57
CA MET A 131 21.81 13.84 -25.12
C MET A 131 21.33 15.28 -25.30
N GLY A 132 20.93 15.61 -26.54
CA GLY A 132 20.69 16.96 -27.02
C GLY A 132 19.86 17.88 -26.11
N SER A 133 20.38 19.10 -25.93
CA SER A 133 19.72 20.35 -25.56
C SER A 133 18.76 20.42 -24.35
N LYS A 134 18.44 19.33 -23.65
CA LYS A 134 17.50 19.35 -22.51
C LYS A 134 18.22 19.05 -21.18
N PRO A 135 17.96 19.85 -20.12
CA PRO A 135 18.46 19.53 -18.78
C PRO A 135 17.86 18.20 -18.33
N ARG A 136 18.66 17.34 -17.67
CA ARG A 136 18.21 16.03 -17.18
C ARG A 136 17.50 16.10 -15.84
N CYS A 137 17.76 17.15 -15.07
CA CYS A 137 17.17 17.37 -13.76
C CYS A 137 16.48 18.72 -13.73
N GLU A 138 15.19 18.70 -13.41
CA GLU A 138 14.36 19.88 -13.14
C GLU A 138 14.23 20.08 -11.63
N LEU A 139 14.31 21.33 -11.17
CA LEU A 139 14.07 21.70 -9.77
C LEU A 139 12.76 22.49 -9.67
N ARG A 140 11.81 21.97 -8.90
CA ARG A 140 10.55 22.63 -8.56
C ARG A 140 10.56 23.08 -7.12
N VAL A 141 10.55 24.39 -6.92
CA VAL A 141 10.58 25.00 -5.59
C VAL A 141 9.17 25.40 -5.19
N LEU A 142 8.67 24.82 -4.09
CA LEU A 142 7.33 25.09 -3.56
C LEU A 142 7.44 26.08 -2.39
N PRO A 143 6.82 27.27 -2.49
CA PRO A 143 6.86 28.28 -1.45
C PRO A 143 6.04 27.85 -0.23
N GLY A 144 6.56 28.11 0.97
CA GLY A 144 5.88 27.84 2.25
C GLY A 144 5.90 26.36 2.70
N GLU A 145 6.50 25.48 1.91
CA GLU A 145 6.55 24.05 2.22
C GLU A 145 7.85 23.68 2.92
N GLY A 146 7.75 22.76 3.89
CA GLY A 146 8.88 22.29 4.69
C GLY A 146 9.36 20.90 4.28
N HIS A 147 10.15 20.28 5.16
CA HIS A 147 10.65 18.91 4.97
C HIS A 147 9.55 17.86 4.76
N GLY A 148 8.36 18.12 5.32
CA GLY A 148 7.19 17.26 5.23
C GLY A 148 6.32 17.48 3.99
N LEU A 149 6.85 18.05 2.90
CA LEU A 149 6.05 18.43 1.72
C LEU A 149 5.18 17.29 1.15
N MET A 150 5.64 16.03 1.26
CA MET A 150 4.88 14.86 0.80
C MET A 150 3.73 14.45 1.75
N ALA A 151 3.65 15.01 2.95
CA ALA A 151 2.51 14.86 3.85
C ALA A 151 1.36 15.81 3.48
N SER A 152 1.63 16.84 2.68
CA SER A 152 0.62 17.76 2.17
C SER A 152 -0.19 17.08 1.07
N ALA A 153 -1.47 16.77 1.35
CA ALA A 153 -2.41 16.14 0.42
C ALA A 153 -2.47 16.81 -0.97
N PRO A 154 -2.52 18.15 -1.11
CA PRO A 154 -2.56 18.77 -2.44
C PRO A 154 -1.27 18.54 -3.24
N ILE A 155 -0.10 18.57 -2.59
CA ILE A 155 1.20 18.36 -3.26
C ILE A 155 1.35 16.90 -3.68
N MET A 156 1.06 15.99 -2.75
CA MET A 156 1.12 14.56 -2.99
C MET A 156 0.16 14.16 -4.12
N GLY A 157 -1.07 14.70 -4.11
CA GLY A 157 -2.05 14.50 -5.18
C GLY A 157 -1.56 15.01 -6.53
N GLY A 158 -0.96 16.20 -6.59
CA GLY A 158 -0.39 16.76 -7.81
C GLY A 158 0.73 15.90 -8.39
N VAL A 159 1.67 15.46 -7.54
CA VAL A 159 2.78 14.57 -7.95
C VAL A 159 2.26 13.23 -8.48
N LEU A 160 1.29 12.61 -7.80
CA LEU A 160 0.72 11.35 -8.28
C LEU A 160 -0.05 11.51 -9.59
N THR A 161 -0.74 12.63 -9.78
CA THR A 161 -1.48 12.93 -11.01
C THR A 161 -0.51 13.07 -12.19
N GLU A 162 0.59 13.80 -12.00
CA GLU A 162 1.67 13.93 -13.00
C GLU A 162 2.31 12.57 -13.33
N LEU A 163 2.60 11.75 -12.32
CA LEU A 163 3.16 10.41 -12.53
C LEU A 163 2.19 9.47 -13.26
N ALA A 164 0.89 9.63 -13.01
CA ALA A 164 -0.16 8.88 -13.69
C ALA A 164 -0.42 9.38 -15.13
N GLY A 165 0.13 10.54 -15.50
CA GLY A 165 -0.01 11.14 -16.84
C GLY A 165 -1.37 11.76 -17.11
N TYR A 166 -2.11 12.16 -16.06
CA TYR A 166 -3.39 12.87 -16.14
C TYR A 166 -3.24 14.37 -15.92
#